data_AF-A0A3D3T7W7-F1
#
_entry.id   AF-A0A3D3T7W7-F1
#
_cell.length_a   1.000
_cell.length_b   1.000
_cell.length_c   1.000
_cell.angle_alpha   90.00
_cell.angle_beta   90.00
_cell.angle_gamma   90.00
#
_symmetry.space_group_name_H-M   'P 1'
#
loop_
_entity.id
_entity.type
_entity.pdbx_description
1 polymer ?
#
loop_
_entity_poly.entity_id
_entity_poly.type
_entity_poly.pdbx_seq_one_letter_code
_entity_poly.pdbx_strand_id
1 'polypeptide(L)' 'PRQIGLFLVERGMDGFERGRNLKKMGLKAQDTAELFFNDVKIPKENVLGDAHKGFHYLMHGLAEERLISATGSLACA' A
#
# COMPACT_ATOMS: atom_id res chain seq x y z
N PRO A 1 19.70 8.85 -6.49
CA PRO A 1 18.41 8.23 -6.12
C PRO A 1 17.46 9.28 -5.53
N ARG A 2 16.22 9.39 -6.04
CA ARG A 2 15.20 10.24 -5.40
C ARG A 2 14.78 9.58 -4.09
N GLN A 3 14.70 10.35 -3.02
CA GLN A 3 14.28 9.87 -1.70
C GLN A 3 12.79 9.51 -1.72
N ILE A 4 12.40 8.47 -0.99
CA ILE A 4 11.02 7.98 -0.90
C ILE A 4 10.58 8.04 0.56
N GLY A 5 9.42 8.64 0.81
CA GLY A 5 8.75 8.64 2.11
C GLY A 5 7.63 7.61 2.19
N LEU A 6 7.17 7.32 3.40
CA LEU A 6 6.04 6.45 3.68
C LEU A 6 5.03 7.22 4.54
N PHE A 7 3.77 7.22 4.12
CA PHE A 7 2.74 8.10 4.68
C PHE A 7 1.45 7.33 4.94
N LEU A 8 0.77 7.67 6.04
CA LEU A 8 -0.58 7.21 6.33
C LEU A 8 -1.58 8.13 5.63
N VAL A 9 -2.41 7.57 4.77
CA VAL A 9 -3.51 8.28 4.09
C VAL A 9 -4.82 7.61 4.46
N GLU A 10 -5.72 8.37 5.06
CA GLU A 10 -7.02 7.88 5.51
C GLU A 10 -8.10 8.10 4.44
N ARG A 11 -9.12 7.24 4.43
CA ARG A 11 -10.29 7.45 3.59
C ARG A 11 -11.03 8.70 4.06
N GLY A 12 -11.35 9.58 3.11
CA GLY A 12 -12.05 10.84 3.39
C GLY A 12 -11.10 12.04 3.54
N MET A 13 -9.78 11.84 3.48
CA MET A 13 -8.85 12.95 3.32
C MET A 13 -9.12 13.68 2.00
N ASP A 14 -9.11 15.02 2.06
CA ASP A 14 -9.38 15.84 0.90
C ASP A 14 -8.35 15.58 -0.21
N GLY A 15 -8.84 15.45 -1.45
CA GLY A 15 -8.04 15.06 -2.61
C GLY A 15 -7.71 13.57 -2.74
N PHE A 16 -8.07 12.71 -1.77
CA PHE A 16 -7.89 11.26 -1.88
C PHE A 16 -9.18 10.56 -2.32
N GLU A 17 -9.11 9.79 -3.41
CA GLU A 17 -10.24 9.03 -3.94
C GLU A 17 -9.84 7.58 -4.26
N ARG A 18 -10.75 6.65 -3.96
CA ARG A 18 -10.64 5.26 -4.41
C ARG A 18 -11.58 5.02 -5.59
N GLY A 19 -11.03 4.48 -6.68
CA GLY A 19 -11.80 4.09 -7.85
C GLY A 19 -12.63 2.83 -7.66
N ARG A 20 -13.22 2.35 -8.76
CA ARG A 20 -14.01 1.11 -8.76
C ARG A 20 -13.13 -0.13 -8.54
N ASN A 21 -13.76 -1.22 -8.09
CA ASN A 21 -13.10 -2.52 -8.04
C ASN A 21 -12.78 -3.05 -9.45
N LEU A 22 -11.55 -3.53 -9.62
CA LEU A 22 -11.04 -4.11 -10.86
C LEU A 22 -11.59 -5.52 -11.06
N LYS A 23 -11.96 -5.83 -12.30
CA LYS A 23 -12.29 -7.20 -12.73
C LYS A 23 -10.99 -7.98 -12.90
N LYS A 24 -10.84 -9.05 -12.12
CA LYS A 24 -9.63 -9.90 -12.07
C LYS A 24 -9.93 -11.31 -12.55
N MET A 25 -8.92 -11.99 -13.09
CA MET A 25 -8.98 -13.41 -13.46
C MET A 25 -9.20 -14.29 -12.21
N GLY A 26 -8.42 -14.06 -11.15
CA GLY A 26 -8.49 -14.77 -9.86
C GLY A 26 -8.57 -13.81 -8.66
N LEU A 27 -8.50 -14.36 -7.44
CA LEU A 27 -8.56 -13.60 -6.17
C LEU A 27 -9.78 -12.65 -6.11
N LYS A 28 -10.95 -13.14 -6.59
CA LYS A 28 -12.17 -12.32 -6.73
C LYS A 28 -12.70 -11.76 -5.42
N ALA A 29 -12.43 -12.43 -4.29
CA ALA A 29 -12.83 -11.99 -2.96
C ALA A 29 -11.99 -10.82 -2.43
N GLN A 30 -10.82 -10.55 -3.02
CA GLN A 30 -9.97 -9.43 -2.61
C GLN A 30 -10.37 -8.17 -3.39
N ASP A 31 -10.62 -7.09 -2.67
CA ASP A 31 -10.84 -5.78 -3.27
C ASP A 31 -9.53 -5.25 -3.87
N THR A 32 -9.58 -4.87 -5.14
CA THR A 32 -8.45 -4.23 -5.83
C THR A 32 -9.00 -3.06 -6.60
N ALA A 33 -8.51 -1.86 -6.34
CA ALA A 33 -9.01 -0.63 -6.95
C ALA A 33 -7.84 0.32 -7.20
N GLU A 34 -8.02 1.21 -8.17
CA GLU A 34 -7.11 2.33 -8.40
C GLU A 34 -7.26 3.36 -7.26
N LEU A 35 -6.15 4.00 -6.90
CA LEU A 35 -6.09 5.04 -5.87
C LEU A 35 -5.60 6.34 -6.51
N PHE A 36 -6.34 7.42 -6.29
CA PHE A 36 -6.04 8.75 -6.83
C PHE A 36 -5.67 9.70 -5.69
N PHE A 37 -4.60 10.47 -5.89
CA PHE A 37 -4.08 11.43 -4.92
C PHE A 37 -3.92 12.79 -5.61
N ASN A 38 -4.88 13.69 -5.40
CA ASN A 38 -4.91 15.03 -5.99
C ASN A 38 -4.63 16.07 -4.91
N ASP A 39 -3.38 16.56 -4.84
CA ASP A 39 -2.95 17.59 -3.88
C ASP A 39 -3.29 17.30 -2.39
N VAL A 40 -3.33 16.01 -2.02
CA VAL A 40 -3.64 15.55 -0.65
C VAL A 40 -2.68 16.20 0.36
N LYS A 41 -3.23 16.89 1.35
CA LYS A 41 -2.44 17.47 2.45
C LYS A 41 -2.22 16.42 3.53
N ILE A 42 -0.97 16.04 3.74
CA ILE A 42 -0.57 15.05 4.74
C ILE A 42 -0.09 15.76 6.02
N PRO A 43 -0.74 15.53 7.18
CA PRO A 43 -0.25 16.01 8.47
C PRO A 43 1.13 15.43 8.80
N LYS A 44 1.92 16.13 9.61
CA LYS A 44 3.30 15.68 9.94
C LYS A 44 3.31 14.37 10.72
N GLU A 45 2.30 14.19 11.56
CA GLU A 45 2.05 12.99 12.36
C GLU A 45 1.74 11.75 11.52
N ASN A 46 1.30 11.93 10.27
CA ASN A 46 1.02 10.84 9.34
C ASN A 46 2.27 10.39 8.55
N VAL A 47 3.43 10.99 8.80
CA VAL A 47 4.71 10.52 8.26
C VAL A 47 5.18 9.32 9.07
N LEU A 48 5.35 8.16 8.42
CA LEU A 48 5.83 6.97 9.10
C LEU A 48 7.36 7.03 9.23
N GLY A 49 7.82 7.42 10.41
CA GLY A 49 9.26 7.54 10.71
C GLY A 49 9.88 8.75 10.02
N ASP A 50 11.03 8.53 9.37
CA ASP A 50 11.73 9.57 8.61
C ASP A 50 11.20 9.65 7.17
N ALA A 51 10.83 10.86 6.74
CA ALA A 51 10.29 11.15 5.40
C ALA A 51 11.23 10.74 4.24
N HIS A 52 12.49 10.44 4.51
CA HIS A 52 13.48 10.04 3.50
C HIS A 52 13.85 8.55 3.54
N LYS A 53 13.30 7.78 4.50
CA LYS A 53 13.62 6.36 4.73
C LYS A 53 12.49 5.40 4.36
N GLY A 54 11.44 5.87 3.69
CA GLY A 54 10.25 5.07 3.33
C GLY A 54 10.59 3.80 2.54
N PHE A 55 11.54 3.86 1.61
CA PHE A 55 11.97 2.67 0.88
C PHE A 55 12.58 1.60 1.80
N HIS A 56 13.42 2.02 2.76
CA HIS A 56 14.01 1.09 3.72
C HIS A 56 12.94 0.43 4.60
N TYR A 57 11.96 1.22 5.06
CA TYR A 57 10.83 0.69 5.83
C TYR A 57 10.00 -0.32 5.03
N LEU A 58 9.72 -0.04 3.75
CA LEU A 58 9.01 -0.97 2.87
C LEU A 58 9.75 -2.31 2.73
N MET A 59 11.09 -2.28 2.59
CA MET A 59 11.88 -3.50 2.41
C MET A 59 11.84 -4.46 3.61
N HIS A 60 11.56 -3.96 4.82
CA HIS A 60 11.44 -4.81 6.00
C HIS A 60 10.29 -5.83 5.88
N GLY A 61 9.15 -5.43 5.30
CA GLY A 61 7.96 -6.28 5.21
C GLY A 61 7.99 -7.31 4.07
N LEU A 62 8.77 -7.06 3.01
CA LEU A 62 8.73 -7.88 1.79
C LEU A 62 9.19 -9.34 2.00
N ALA A 63 10.11 -9.59 2.94
CA ALA A 63 10.55 -10.95 3.23
C ALA A 63 9.43 -11.80 3.85
N GLU A 64 8.69 -11.21 4.77
CA GLU A 64 7.54 -11.84 5.42
C GLU A 64 6.38 -12.05 4.43
N GLU A 65 6.09 -11.04 3.59
CA GLU A 65 5.05 -11.14 2.55
C GLU A 65 5.31 -12.31 1.58
N ARG A 66 6.58 -12.53 1.19
CA ARG A 66 6.96 -13.67 0.35
C ARG A 66 6.68 -15.01 1.02
N LEU A 67 6.98 -15.13 2.31
CA LEU A 67 6.74 -16.37 3.06
C LEU A 67 5.24 -16.66 3.19
N ILE A 68 4.43 -15.63 3.48
CA ILE A 68 2.97 -15.75 3.58
C ILE A 68 2.37 -16.21 2.24
N SER A 69 2.81 -15.60 1.13
CA SER A 69 2.35 -15.97 -0.21
C SER A 69 2.68 -17.43 -0.58
N ALA A 70 3.91 -17.89 -0.27
CA ALA A 70 4.31 -19.27 -0.49
C ALA A 70 3.48 -20.26 0.33
N THR A 71 3.24 -19.94 1.61
CA THR A 71 2.45 -20.79 2.52
C THR A 71 1.00 -20.88 2.07
N GLY A 72 0.39 -19.75 1.67
CA GLY A 72 -0.98 -19.73 1.16
C GLY A 72 -1.13 -20.51 -0.15
N SER A 73 -0.11 -20.48 -1.01
CA SER A 73 -0.09 -21.26 -2.25
C SER A 73 -0.02 -22.77 -1.98
N LEU A 74 0.83 -23.17 -1.03
CA LEU A 74 0.98 -24.58 -0.63
C LEU A 74 -0.30 -25.13 0.01
N ALA A 75 -0.99 -24.35 0.83
CA ALA A 75 -2.25 -24.78 1.46
C ALA A 75 -3.41 -24.97 0.48
N CYS A 76 -3.35 -24.33 -0.70
CA CYS A 76 -4.33 -24.48 -1.76
C CYS A 76 -3.99 -25.59 -2.77
N ALA A 77 -2.82 -26.20 -2.66
CA ALA A 77 -2.35 -27.27 -3.54
C ALA A 77 -2.86 -28.64 -3.08
#